data_AF-A0A7J7P6S8-F1
#
_entry.id   AF-A0A7J7P6S8-F1
#
_cell.length_a   1.000
_cell.length_b   1.000
_cell.length_c   1.000
_cell.angle_alpha   90.00
_cell.angle_beta   90.00
_cell.angle_gamma   90.00
#
_symmetry.space_group_name_H-M   'P 1'
#
loop_
_entity.id
_entity.type
_entity.pdbx_description
1 polymer ?
#
loop_
_entity_poly.entity_id
_entity_poly.type
_entity_poly.pdbx_seq_one_letter_code
_entity_poly.pdbx_strand_id
1 'polypeptide(L)'
;MMSDDTDKSTQDLLRDHNNFGMIDGQVVFLKQGKVAFLDDNGARLVKEPHNDYRIQTKPHGHGDVHSLLKSSGLLDKWCDFGLKWVLFFQDTNGLLFKAISASLGLILKLDSYIEELNKTEDAIPEFVNPKYKDSSKTSFKSSTRLECMMQDCPKTLSLSARVGFTVMDTWLAYSPMKNNPEDVAKVGCKIADPVIEEFNGQEVEVWPRIVWEPKWALTFANVKEKVHGHCSISQRSTLVIKGHNVAIEALTLD
;
A
#
# COMPACT_ATOMS: atom_id res chain seq x y z
N MET A 1 -9.13 -2.72 -1.88
CA MET A 1 -9.63 -3.83 -1.03
C MET A 1 -9.76 -3.29 0.39
N MET A 2 -10.87 -3.56 1.06
CA MET A 2 -11.15 -3.12 2.44
C MET A 2 -11.36 -4.33 3.36
N SER A 3 -11.27 -4.13 4.66
CA SER A 3 -11.71 -5.08 5.68
C SER A 3 -12.96 -4.53 6.38
N ASP A 4 -13.59 -5.32 7.26
CA ASP A 4 -14.67 -4.81 8.11
C ASP A 4 -14.25 -3.60 8.95
N ASP A 5 -12.95 -3.47 9.28
CA ASP A 5 -12.43 -2.38 10.11
C ASP A 5 -12.28 -1.07 9.31
N THR A 6 -12.07 -1.15 7.99
CA THR A 6 -11.75 -0.01 7.13
C THR A 6 -12.84 0.34 6.12
N ASP A 7 -13.78 -0.56 5.85
CA ASP A 7 -14.77 -0.42 4.77
C ASP A 7 -15.62 0.85 4.92
N LYS A 8 -16.31 1.00 6.05
CA LYS A 8 -17.22 2.12 6.27
C LYS A 8 -16.49 3.47 6.25
N SER A 9 -15.42 3.59 7.03
CA SER A 9 -14.66 4.84 7.13
C SER A 9 -14.04 5.27 5.80
N THR A 10 -13.61 4.31 4.97
CA THR A 10 -13.05 4.63 3.64
C THR A 10 -14.14 5.09 2.67
N GLN A 11 -15.30 4.44 2.67
CA GLN A 11 -16.43 4.86 1.84
C GLN A 11 -16.95 6.23 2.27
N ASP A 12 -17.06 6.49 3.57
CA ASP A 12 -17.47 7.78 4.12
C ASP A 12 -16.47 8.88 3.72
N LEU A 13 -15.16 8.64 3.88
CA LEU A 13 -14.12 9.59 3.47
C LEU A 13 -14.21 9.94 1.98
N LEU A 14 -14.37 8.94 1.10
CA LEU A 14 -14.47 9.21 -0.34
C LEU A 14 -15.74 9.99 -0.69
N ARG A 15 -16.88 9.64 -0.09
CA ARG A 15 -18.15 10.34 -0.31
C ARG A 15 -18.08 11.79 0.18
N ASP A 16 -17.57 12.01 1.38
CA ASP A 16 -17.53 13.34 2.02
C ASP A 16 -16.58 14.30 1.26
N HIS A 17 -15.65 13.77 0.48
CA HIS A 17 -14.72 14.52 -0.36
C HIS A 17 -15.00 14.41 -1.87
N ASN A 18 -16.23 14.03 -2.27
CA ASN A 18 -16.64 13.90 -3.68
C ASN A 18 -15.65 13.09 -4.53
N ASN A 19 -15.27 11.92 -4.01
CA ASN A 19 -14.28 10.99 -4.58
C ASN A 19 -12.94 11.65 -4.94
N PHE A 20 -12.57 12.77 -4.29
CA PHE A 20 -11.40 13.59 -4.66
C PHE A 20 -11.35 13.95 -6.16
N GLY A 21 -12.52 14.03 -6.81
CA GLY A 21 -12.65 14.31 -8.24
C GLY A 21 -12.45 13.11 -9.17
N MET A 22 -12.38 11.88 -8.65
CA MET A 22 -12.50 10.66 -9.45
C MET A 22 -13.92 10.54 -10.01
N ILE A 23 -14.04 9.95 -11.20
CA ILE A 23 -15.33 9.79 -11.88
C ILE A 23 -16.15 8.70 -11.17
N ASP A 24 -17.46 8.87 -11.11
CA ASP A 24 -18.35 7.86 -10.55
C ASP A 24 -18.16 6.50 -11.25
N GLY A 25 -18.05 5.45 -10.45
CA GLY A 25 -17.75 4.09 -10.94
C GLY A 25 -16.27 3.80 -11.19
N GLN A 26 -15.37 4.80 -11.11
CA GLN A 26 -13.92 4.58 -11.23
C GLN A 26 -13.34 3.83 -10.02
N VAL A 27 -13.92 4.05 -8.83
CA VAL A 27 -13.51 3.36 -7.59
C VAL A 27 -14.49 2.24 -7.29
N VAL A 28 -13.98 1.03 -7.13
CA VAL A 28 -14.77 -0.15 -6.76
C VAL A 28 -14.27 -0.71 -5.43
N PHE A 29 -15.18 -0.84 -4.47
CA PHE A 29 -14.89 -1.39 -3.16
C PHE A 29 -15.04 -2.90 -3.17
N LEU A 30 -13.95 -3.60 -2.87
CA LEU A 30 -13.95 -5.04 -2.63
C LEU A 30 -13.64 -5.26 -1.17
N LYS A 31 -14.59 -5.83 -0.42
CA LYS A 31 -14.41 -6.11 1.00
C LYS A 31 -13.97 -7.56 1.20
N GLN A 32 -12.86 -7.75 1.89
CA GLN A 32 -12.33 -9.07 2.17
C GLN A 32 -13.12 -9.80 3.25
N GLY A 33 -13.07 -11.13 3.18
CA GLY A 33 -13.66 -12.00 4.19
C GLY A 33 -12.86 -12.03 5.49
N LYS A 34 -13.37 -12.80 6.44
CA LYS A 34 -12.65 -13.16 7.66
C LYS A 34 -12.51 -14.67 7.73
N VAL A 35 -11.42 -15.11 8.34
CA VAL A 35 -11.12 -16.51 8.66
C VAL A 35 -11.13 -16.72 10.16
N ALA A 36 -11.35 -17.96 10.58
CA ALA A 36 -11.42 -18.31 11.99
C ALA A 36 -10.07 -18.16 12.70
N PHE A 37 -10.11 -17.81 13.98
CA PHE A 37 -8.95 -17.89 14.84
C PHE A 37 -8.66 -19.33 15.30
N LEU A 38 -7.38 -19.63 15.43
CA LEU A 38 -6.81 -20.86 15.97
C LEU A 38 -6.20 -20.56 17.35
N ASP A 39 -6.60 -21.32 18.35
CA ASP A 39 -6.24 -21.10 19.76
C ASP A 39 -4.93 -21.78 20.17
N ASP A 40 -4.59 -22.89 19.50
CA ASP A 40 -3.41 -23.69 19.82
C ASP A 40 -2.88 -24.50 18.63
N ASN A 41 -1.83 -25.30 18.89
CA ASN A 41 -1.21 -26.20 17.91
C ASN A 41 -2.15 -27.32 17.43
N GLY A 42 -3.28 -27.57 18.13
CA GLY A 42 -4.33 -28.49 17.70
C GLY A 42 -5.35 -27.84 16.77
N ALA A 43 -5.13 -26.58 16.35
CA ALA A 43 -6.01 -25.79 15.50
C ALA A 43 -7.44 -25.66 16.06
N ARG A 44 -7.60 -25.63 17.39
CA ARG A 44 -8.91 -25.42 18.01
C ARG A 44 -9.44 -24.04 17.69
N LEU A 45 -10.72 -23.95 17.32
CA LEU A 45 -11.35 -22.68 16.98
C LEU A 45 -11.61 -21.84 18.24
N VAL A 46 -11.31 -20.54 18.16
CA VAL A 46 -11.60 -19.60 19.24
C VAL A 46 -13.05 -19.15 19.17
N LYS A 47 -13.76 -19.20 20.30
CA LYS A 47 -15.13 -18.69 20.44
C LYS A 47 -15.16 -17.20 20.79
N GLU A 48 -16.20 -16.51 20.40
CA GLU A 48 -16.45 -15.11 20.80
C GLU A 48 -16.65 -15.01 22.32
N PRO A 49 -16.10 -13.97 22.97
CA PRO A 49 -16.40 -13.71 24.38
C PRO A 49 -17.92 -13.55 24.53
N HIS A 50 -18.52 -14.28 25.47
CA HIS A 50 -19.95 -14.23 25.79
C HIS A 50 -20.90 -14.78 24.69
N ASN A 51 -20.40 -15.50 23.68
CA ASN A 51 -21.26 -16.22 22.74
C ASN A 51 -20.64 -17.55 22.28
N ASP A 52 -21.05 -18.64 22.92
CA ASP A 52 -20.55 -19.99 22.64
C ASP A 52 -20.88 -20.54 21.25
N TYR A 53 -21.79 -19.90 20.52
CA TYR A 53 -22.25 -20.29 19.19
C TYR A 53 -21.60 -19.46 18.08
N ARG A 54 -20.68 -18.54 18.40
CA ARG A 54 -19.94 -17.75 17.42
C ARG A 54 -18.44 -17.93 17.60
N ILE A 55 -17.73 -17.99 16.49
CA ILE A 55 -16.28 -18.05 16.45
C ILE A 55 -15.69 -16.66 16.25
N GLN A 56 -14.56 -16.38 16.89
CA GLN A 56 -13.79 -15.19 16.60
C GLN A 56 -13.16 -15.33 15.21
N THR A 57 -13.10 -14.22 14.49
CA THR A 57 -12.57 -14.19 13.13
C THR A 57 -11.68 -12.96 12.91
N LYS A 58 -10.75 -13.05 11.95
CA LYS A 58 -9.90 -11.93 11.52
C LYS A 58 -9.71 -11.93 10.01
N PRO A 59 -9.31 -10.79 9.41
CA PRO A 59 -8.92 -10.75 8.01
C PRO A 59 -7.86 -11.80 7.69
N HIS A 60 -8.03 -12.46 6.54
CA HIS A 60 -7.14 -13.51 6.04
C HIS A 60 -5.80 -12.99 5.51
N GLY A 61 -5.63 -11.67 5.41
CA GLY A 61 -4.43 -11.05 4.84
C GLY A 61 -4.71 -10.49 3.46
N HIS A 62 -3.69 -9.88 2.86
CA HIS A 62 -3.90 -9.08 1.65
C HIS A 62 -3.87 -9.92 0.35
N GLY A 63 -3.62 -11.23 0.43
CA GLY A 63 -3.75 -12.15 -0.71
C GLY A 63 -5.19 -12.34 -1.20
N ASP A 64 -6.20 -12.08 -0.37
CA ASP A 64 -7.63 -12.11 -0.75
C ASP A 64 -7.95 -11.21 -1.95
N VAL A 65 -7.09 -10.22 -2.26
CA VAL A 65 -7.29 -9.33 -3.40
C VAL A 65 -7.45 -10.10 -4.72
N HIS A 66 -6.77 -11.24 -4.86
CA HIS A 66 -6.79 -12.04 -6.08
C HIS A 66 -8.16 -12.71 -6.31
N SER A 67 -8.68 -13.39 -5.28
CA SER A 67 -10.01 -14.03 -5.32
C SER A 67 -11.13 -13.00 -5.39
N LEU A 68 -11.00 -11.86 -4.71
CA LEU A 68 -11.96 -10.75 -4.79
C LEU A 68 -12.02 -10.13 -6.19
N LEU A 69 -10.87 -9.93 -6.86
CA LEU A 69 -10.84 -9.39 -8.21
C LEU A 69 -11.53 -10.32 -9.21
N LYS A 70 -11.30 -11.63 -9.08
CA LYS A 70 -11.93 -12.65 -9.94
C LYS A 70 -13.43 -12.77 -9.67
N SER A 71 -13.82 -12.99 -8.42
CA SER A 71 -15.23 -13.18 -8.04
C SER A 71 -16.12 -11.95 -8.24
N SER A 72 -15.53 -10.73 -8.26
CA SER A 72 -16.27 -9.50 -8.54
C SER A 72 -16.55 -9.23 -10.03
N GLY A 73 -15.93 -10.00 -10.94
CA GLY A 73 -16.00 -9.76 -12.38
C GLY A 73 -15.28 -8.48 -12.84
N LEU A 74 -14.41 -7.90 -12.01
CA LEU A 74 -13.66 -6.68 -12.36
C LEU A 74 -12.61 -6.93 -13.43
N LEU A 75 -12.00 -8.11 -13.42
CA LEU A 75 -10.97 -8.47 -14.40
C LEU A 75 -11.54 -8.47 -15.83
N ASP A 76 -12.74 -9.02 -16.01
CA ASP A 76 -13.44 -9.03 -17.29
C ASP A 76 -13.75 -7.60 -17.77
N LYS A 77 -14.27 -6.76 -16.86
CA LYS A 77 -14.50 -5.33 -17.16
C LYS A 77 -13.21 -4.65 -17.58
N TRP A 78 -12.11 -4.87 -16.88
CA TRP A 78 -10.81 -4.27 -17.23
C TRP A 78 -10.31 -4.71 -18.60
N CYS A 79 -10.52 -5.99 -18.96
CA CYS A 79 -10.25 -6.48 -20.31
C CYS A 79 -11.13 -5.79 -21.36
N ASP A 80 -12.44 -5.64 -21.11
CA ASP A 80 -13.37 -4.96 -22.01
C ASP A 80 -13.01 -3.47 -22.20
N PHE A 81 -12.50 -2.82 -21.15
CA PHE A 81 -11.96 -1.46 -21.22
C PHE A 81 -10.60 -1.36 -21.94
N GLY A 82 -9.97 -2.48 -22.28
CA GLY A 82 -8.67 -2.53 -22.96
C GLY A 82 -7.47 -2.24 -22.04
N LEU A 83 -7.62 -2.41 -20.72
CA LEU A 83 -6.50 -2.29 -19.79
C LEU A 83 -5.50 -3.43 -20.00
N LYS A 84 -4.21 -3.14 -19.88
CA LYS A 84 -3.12 -4.10 -20.17
C LYS A 84 -2.31 -4.52 -18.95
N TRP A 85 -2.36 -3.71 -17.90
CA TRP A 85 -1.45 -3.82 -16.76
C TRP A 85 -2.23 -3.66 -15.46
N VAL A 86 -1.89 -4.46 -14.45
CA VAL A 86 -2.46 -4.39 -13.10
C VAL A 86 -1.36 -4.08 -12.10
N LEU A 87 -1.54 -2.99 -11.36
CA LEU A 87 -0.64 -2.60 -10.31
C LEU A 87 -1.29 -2.82 -8.95
N PHE A 88 -0.59 -3.54 -8.07
CA PHE A 88 -0.92 -3.63 -6.66
C PHE A 88 0.00 -2.72 -5.84
N PHE A 89 -0.57 -1.96 -4.93
CA PHE A 89 0.19 -1.10 -4.02
C PHE A 89 -0.38 -1.16 -2.60
N GLN A 90 0.40 -0.67 -1.64
CA GLN A 90 0.05 -0.61 -0.22
C GLN A 90 -0.35 0.82 0.16
N ASP A 91 -1.19 0.94 1.17
CA ASP A 91 -1.88 2.16 1.60
C ASP A 91 -1.01 3.41 1.80
N THR A 92 0.15 3.27 2.42
CA THR A 92 0.89 4.38 3.04
C THR A 92 2.24 4.66 2.39
N ASN A 93 2.47 4.21 1.15
CA ASN A 93 3.69 4.52 0.40
C ASN A 93 3.42 5.48 -0.77
N GLY A 94 3.38 6.78 -0.48
CA GLY A 94 3.07 7.81 -1.48
C GLY A 94 4.12 7.95 -2.58
N LEU A 95 5.41 7.74 -2.28
CA LEU A 95 6.50 7.86 -3.26
C LEU A 95 6.38 6.87 -4.43
N LEU A 96 5.67 5.76 -4.25
CA LEU A 96 5.48 4.77 -5.29
C LEU A 96 4.91 5.38 -6.59
N PHE A 97 4.01 6.37 -6.50
CA PHE A 97 3.40 7.01 -7.67
C PHE A 97 4.39 7.81 -8.54
N LYS A 98 5.51 8.25 -7.96
CA LYS A 98 6.62 8.84 -8.72
C LYS A 98 7.39 7.76 -9.49
N ALA A 99 7.60 6.61 -8.86
CA ALA A 99 8.39 5.51 -9.38
C ALA A 99 7.67 4.66 -10.45
N ILE A 100 6.34 4.49 -10.34
CA ILE A 100 5.55 3.64 -11.26
C ILE A 100 5.72 4.06 -12.71
N SER A 101 5.75 5.37 -13.00
CA SER A 101 5.94 5.88 -14.36
C SER A 101 7.23 5.37 -15.01
N ALA A 102 8.28 5.17 -14.21
CA ALA A 102 9.56 4.62 -14.68
C ALA A 102 9.56 3.07 -14.80
N SER A 103 8.52 2.39 -14.32
CA SER A 103 8.45 0.92 -14.26
C SER A 103 7.17 0.33 -14.83
N LEU A 104 6.41 1.12 -15.61
CA LEU A 104 5.16 0.68 -16.20
C LEU A 104 5.30 -0.60 -17.06
N GLY A 105 6.44 -0.78 -17.74
CA GLY A 105 6.76 -1.98 -18.52
C GLY A 105 7.14 -3.21 -17.69
N LEU A 106 7.18 -3.11 -16.37
CA LEU A 106 7.62 -4.15 -15.42
C LEU A 106 6.48 -4.56 -14.47
N ILE A 107 5.26 -4.07 -14.74
CA ILE A 107 4.04 -4.38 -14.00
C ILE A 107 3.46 -5.73 -14.46
N LEU A 108 2.54 -6.31 -13.68
CA LEU A 108 1.79 -7.50 -14.05
C LEU A 108 0.95 -7.26 -15.30
N LYS A 109 1.20 -8.06 -16.34
CA LYS A 109 0.38 -8.07 -17.56
C LYS A 109 -0.98 -8.70 -17.23
N LEU A 110 -2.07 -7.99 -17.54
CA LEU A 110 -3.43 -8.38 -17.17
C LEU A 110 -3.81 -9.77 -17.72
N ASP A 111 -3.56 -10.03 -19.01
CA ASP A 111 -3.91 -11.33 -19.63
C ASP A 111 -3.23 -12.50 -18.92
N SER A 112 -1.92 -12.39 -18.67
CA SER A 112 -1.13 -13.43 -18.00
C SER A 112 -1.55 -13.62 -16.55
N TYR A 113 -1.97 -12.55 -15.88
CA TYR A 113 -2.50 -12.59 -14.53
C TYR A 113 -3.87 -13.30 -14.48
N ILE A 114 -4.78 -13.01 -15.41
CA ILE A 114 -6.08 -13.69 -15.51
C ILE A 114 -5.91 -15.18 -15.83
N GLU A 115 -5.04 -15.51 -16.79
CA GLU A 115 -4.72 -16.90 -17.13
C GLU A 115 -4.27 -17.69 -15.90
N GLU A 116 -3.36 -17.12 -15.11
CA GLU A 116 -2.85 -17.76 -13.90
C GLU A 116 -3.95 -17.91 -12.83
N LEU A 117 -4.77 -16.89 -12.58
CA LEU A 117 -5.88 -16.98 -11.62
C LEU A 117 -6.96 -18.00 -12.01
N ASN A 118 -7.18 -18.18 -13.32
CA ASN A 118 -8.10 -19.20 -13.81
C ASN A 118 -7.52 -20.61 -13.59
N LYS A 119 -6.23 -20.78 -13.85
CA LYS A 119 -5.52 -22.05 -13.66
C LYS A 119 -5.44 -22.47 -12.18
N THR A 120 -5.23 -21.54 -11.27
CA THR A 120 -5.09 -21.84 -9.83
C THR A 120 -6.41 -21.87 -9.08
N GLU A 121 -7.53 -21.61 -9.76
CA GLU A 121 -8.80 -21.32 -9.09
C GLU A 121 -8.61 -20.27 -7.98
N ASP A 122 -7.87 -19.19 -8.30
CA ASP A 122 -7.55 -18.07 -7.40
C ASP A 122 -6.88 -18.45 -6.08
N ALA A 123 -6.42 -19.70 -5.94
CA ALA A 123 -5.70 -20.17 -4.78
C ALA A 123 -4.35 -19.47 -4.66
N ILE A 124 -4.10 -18.91 -3.49
CA ILE A 124 -2.82 -18.31 -3.10
C ILE A 124 -2.26 -19.14 -1.95
N PRO A 125 -0.95 -19.44 -1.94
CA PRO A 125 -0.33 -20.15 -0.83
C PRO A 125 -0.65 -19.49 0.53
N GLU A 126 -1.15 -20.31 1.45
CA GLU A 126 -1.47 -19.89 2.82
C GLU A 126 -0.34 -20.26 3.78
N PHE A 127 -0.26 -19.53 4.88
CA PHE A 127 0.66 -19.80 5.98
C PHE A 127 0.01 -19.46 7.33
N VAL A 128 0.69 -19.80 8.42
CA VAL A 128 0.30 -19.40 9.78
C VAL A 128 1.53 -18.88 10.51
N ASN A 129 1.39 -17.79 11.27
CA ASN A 129 2.49 -17.19 12.04
C ASN A 129 2.14 -17.07 13.53
N PRO A 130 2.12 -18.20 14.28
CA PRO A 130 1.76 -18.18 15.69
C PRO A 130 2.80 -17.45 16.53
N LYS A 131 2.35 -16.52 17.38
CA LYS A 131 3.18 -15.90 18.41
C LYS A 131 3.12 -16.77 19.66
N TYR A 132 4.23 -17.36 20.10
CA TYR A 132 4.28 -18.23 21.28
C TYR A 132 4.59 -17.46 22.56
N LYS A 133 4.14 -17.99 23.71
CA LYS A 133 4.44 -17.40 25.03
C LYS A 133 5.92 -17.48 25.37
N ASP A 134 6.57 -18.56 24.96
CA ASP A 134 7.96 -18.88 25.23
C ASP A 134 8.56 -19.76 24.12
N SER A 135 9.83 -20.13 24.28
CA SER A 135 10.59 -20.93 23.31
C SER A 135 10.14 -22.40 23.23
N SER A 136 9.31 -22.91 24.15
CA SER A 136 8.79 -24.28 24.09
C SER A 136 7.81 -24.49 22.94
N LYS A 137 7.23 -23.40 22.42
CA LYS A 137 6.23 -23.40 21.33
C LYS A 137 5.01 -24.30 21.59
N THR A 138 4.63 -24.47 22.86
CA THR A 138 3.49 -25.30 23.26
C THR A 138 2.18 -24.53 23.34
N SER A 139 2.23 -23.22 23.63
CA SER A 139 1.06 -22.37 23.79
C SER A 139 1.22 -21.00 23.15
N PHE A 140 0.15 -20.51 22.53
CA PHE A 140 0.15 -19.21 21.87
C PHE A 140 0.07 -18.07 22.90
N LYS A 141 0.84 -17.00 22.66
CA LYS A 141 0.76 -15.70 23.36
C LYS A 141 -0.54 -14.98 23.01
N SER A 142 -1.01 -15.16 21.79
CA SER A 142 -2.30 -14.70 21.28
C SER A 142 -2.74 -15.64 20.18
N SER A 143 -4.05 -15.87 20.05
CA SER A 143 -4.62 -16.69 18.99
C SER A 143 -4.13 -16.23 17.61
N THR A 144 -3.99 -17.18 16.68
CA THR A 144 -3.46 -16.95 15.33
C THR A 144 -4.52 -17.27 14.27
N ARG A 145 -4.23 -17.04 12.99
CA ARG A 145 -5.12 -17.38 11.87
C ARG A 145 -4.30 -17.80 10.67
N LEU A 146 -4.95 -18.45 9.70
CA LEU A 146 -4.39 -18.58 8.36
C LEU A 146 -4.20 -17.19 7.75
N GLU A 147 -3.14 -17.05 6.98
CA GLU A 147 -2.76 -15.82 6.30
C GLU A 147 -2.37 -16.10 4.85
N CYS A 148 -2.65 -15.17 3.94
CA CYS A 148 -2.16 -15.19 2.57
C CYS A 148 -1.57 -13.83 2.16
N MET A 149 -0.56 -13.86 1.27
CA MET A 149 0.14 -12.66 0.81
C MET A 149 -0.11 -12.40 -0.67
N MET A 150 -0.44 -11.16 -1.04
CA MET A 150 -0.62 -10.76 -2.45
C MET A 150 0.63 -11.01 -3.32
N GLN A 151 1.83 -10.85 -2.75
CA GLN A 151 3.08 -11.10 -3.48
C GLN A 151 3.42 -12.59 -3.62
N ASP A 152 2.57 -13.49 -3.12
CA ASP A 152 2.76 -14.93 -3.31
C ASP A 152 2.09 -15.45 -4.58
N CYS A 153 1.27 -14.63 -5.26
CA CYS A 153 0.69 -14.97 -6.56
C CYS A 153 1.76 -15.40 -7.60
N PRO A 154 2.92 -14.71 -7.76
CA PRO A 154 3.97 -15.19 -8.66
C PRO A 154 4.54 -16.58 -8.35
N LYS A 155 4.35 -17.11 -7.13
CA LYS A 155 4.83 -18.46 -6.77
C LYS A 155 4.01 -19.58 -7.42
N THR A 156 2.82 -19.27 -7.95
CA THR A 156 1.97 -20.25 -8.64
C THR A 156 2.35 -20.41 -10.12
N LEU A 157 3.07 -19.41 -10.66
CA LEU A 157 3.49 -19.37 -12.05
C LEU A 157 4.41 -20.55 -12.40
N SER A 158 4.33 -20.99 -13.66
CA SER A 158 5.24 -22.00 -14.19
C SER A 158 6.71 -21.54 -14.15
N LEU A 159 7.65 -22.50 -14.12
CA LEU A 159 9.09 -22.20 -14.19
C LEU A 159 9.52 -21.46 -15.48
N SER A 160 8.71 -21.51 -16.54
CA SER A 160 8.93 -20.78 -17.79
C SER A 160 8.39 -19.34 -17.77
N ALA A 161 7.66 -18.95 -16.72
CA ALA A 161 7.12 -17.59 -16.61
C ALA A 161 8.24 -16.56 -16.43
N ARG A 162 8.07 -15.39 -17.07
CA ARG A 162 9.02 -14.28 -16.93
C ARG A 162 8.63 -13.43 -15.74
N VAL A 163 9.29 -13.67 -14.61
CA VAL A 163 9.16 -12.86 -13.39
C VAL A 163 10.45 -12.06 -13.20
N GLY A 164 10.33 -10.76 -12.99
CA GLY A 164 11.47 -9.86 -12.79
C GLY A 164 11.31 -9.03 -11.53
N PHE A 165 12.44 -8.53 -11.03
CA PHE A 165 12.49 -7.58 -9.93
C PHE A 165 13.22 -6.32 -10.39
N THR A 166 12.68 -5.17 -10.02
CA THR A 166 13.30 -3.87 -10.31
C THR A 166 13.79 -3.28 -9.00
N VAL A 167 15.09 -3.02 -8.95
CA VAL A 167 15.70 -2.35 -7.80
C VAL A 167 15.73 -0.86 -8.08
N MET A 168 15.26 -0.07 -7.12
CA MET A 168 15.28 1.38 -7.14
C MET A 168 15.84 1.90 -5.83
N ASP A 169 16.36 3.12 -5.87
CA ASP A 169 16.79 3.79 -4.65
C ASP A 169 15.61 4.04 -3.69
N THR A 170 15.86 3.84 -2.40
CA THR A 170 14.85 3.99 -1.34
C THR A 170 14.16 5.36 -1.38
N TRP A 171 14.93 6.43 -1.55
CA TRP A 171 14.42 7.80 -1.59
C TRP A 171 13.46 8.07 -2.76
N LEU A 172 13.48 7.22 -3.80
CA LEU A 172 12.65 7.38 -4.99
C LEU A 172 11.28 6.70 -4.84
N ALA A 173 11.22 5.56 -4.15
CA ALA A 173 10.10 4.63 -4.24
C ALA A 173 9.56 4.14 -2.88
N TYR A 174 10.23 4.41 -1.76
CA TYR A 174 9.93 3.78 -0.47
C TYR A 174 9.77 4.78 0.67
N SER A 175 8.51 5.01 1.07
CA SER A 175 8.10 5.94 2.15
C SER A 175 6.94 5.42 3.03
N PRO A 176 6.94 4.15 3.48
CA PRO A 176 5.80 3.63 4.24
C PRO A 176 5.70 4.20 5.66
N MET A 177 4.49 4.51 6.10
CA MET A 177 4.19 4.92 7.48
C MET A 177 3.65 3.73 8.29
N LYS A 178 4.55 2.95 8.89
CA LYS A 178 4.21 1.66 9.55
C LYS A 178 4.63 1.54 11.00
N ASN A 179 5.43 2.47 11.50
CA ASN A 179 6.03 2.39 12.83
C ASN A 179 5.41 3.43 13.75
N ASN A 180 5.12 3.05 14.99
CA ASN A 180 4.85 4.00 16.06
C ASN A 180 6.20 4.42 16.69
N PRO A 181 6.57 5.72 16.72
CA PRO A 181 7.78 6.18 17.39
C PRO A 181 7.89 5.72 18.86
N GLU A 182 6.76 5.53 19.56
CA GLU A 182 6.73 5.02 20.94
C GLU A 182 7.20 3.57 21.08
N ASP A 183 7.15 2.76 20.01
CA ASP A 183 7.64 1.38 20.04
C ASP A 183 9.18 1.32 20.02
N VAL A 184 9.84 2.36 19.50
CA VAL A 184 11.30 2.51 19.54
C VAL A 184 11.78 2.86 20.95
N ALA A 185 11.00 3.64 21.71
CA ALA A 185 11.31 4.00 23.10
C ALA A 185 11.30 2.79 24.06
N LYS A 186 10.59 1.71 23.71
CA LYS A 186 10.47 0.49 24.54
C LYS A 186 11.70 -0.42 24.48
N VAL A 187 12.69 -0.12 23.64
CA VAL A 187 13.85 -1.01 23.38
C VAL A 187 15.18 -0.50 23.97
N GLY A 188 15.20 0.65 24.65
CA GLY A 188 16.29 1.06 25.55
C GLY A 188 17.63 1.50 24.91
N CYS A 189 17.63 2.06 23.69
CA CYS A 189 18.86 2.47 23.01
C CYS A 189 19.25 3.95 23.31
N LYS A 190 20.56 4.25 23.45
CA LYS A 190 21.14 5.61 23.51
C LYS A 190 22.21 5.80 22.43
N ILE A 191 22.21 6.95 21.74
CA ILE A 191 23.17 7.37 20.70
C ILE A 191 23.56 8.84 20.95
N ALA A 192 24.76 9.27 20.54
CA ALA A 192 25.25 10.66 20.60
C ALA A 192 25.58 11.20 19.18
N ASP A 193 25.67 12.53 19.05
CA ASP A 193 25.06 13.28 17.93
C ASP A 193 25.96 13.64 16.71
N PRO A 194 25.36 13.72 15.50
CA PRO A 194 25.62 14.68 14.41
C PRO A 194 24.76 15.97 14.54
N VAL A 195 24.95 16.97 13.65
CA VAL A 195 24.08 18.17 13.60
C VAL A 195 23.05 18.04 12.50
N ILE A 196 21.83 17.72 12.95
CA ILE A 196 20.59 17.51 12.21
C ILE A 196 19.46 18.10 13.08
N GLU A 197 18.38 18.63 12.49
CA GLU A 197 17.23 19.05 13.30
C GLU A 197 16.46 17.83 13.79
N GLU A 198 16.24 17.79 15.10
CA GLU A 198 15.64 16.66 15.80
C GLU A 198 14.15 16.92 16.05
N PHE A 199 13.29 16.10 15.46
CA PHE A 199 11.88 15.98 15.86
C PHE A 199 11.68 14.65 16.58
N ASN A 200 11.43 14.67 17.89
CA ASN A 200 11.19 13.47 18.71
C ASN A 200 12.30 12.39 18.59
N GLY A 201 13.57 12.77 18.64
CA GLY A 201 14.68 11.80 18.55
C GLY A 201 15.00 11.31 17.14
N GLN A 202 14.44 11.94 16.09
CA GLN A 202 14.70 11.56 14.71
C GLN A 202 15.32 12.70 13.92
N GLU A 203 16.35 12.33 13.17
CA GLU A 203 17.08 13.18 12.26
C GLU A 203 16.34 13.29 10.92
N VAL A 204 15.90 14.49 10.55
CA VAL A 204 15.12 14.71 9.33
C VAL A 204 15.71 15.84 8.49
N GLU A 205 15.82 15.62 7.17
CA GLU A 205 16.12 16.70 6.23
C GLU A 205 14.91 17.61 6.06
N VAL A 206 15.02 18.86 6.52
CA VAL A 206 14.00 19.88 6.32
C VAL A 206 14.31 20.65 5.03
N TRP A 207 13.39 20.59 4.07
CA TRP A 207 13.45 21.33 2.80
C TRP A 207 12.40 22.46 2.79
N PRO A 208 12.49 23.46 1.89
CA PRO A 208 11.39 24.39 1.69
C PRO A 208 10.12 23.61 1.38
N ARG A 209 9.00 24.00 1.98
CA ARG A 209 7.72 23.27 1.82
C ARG A 209 7.14 23.57 0.45
N ILE A 210 7.43 22.73 -0.52
CA ILE A 210 6.91 22.85 -1.89
C ILE A 210 6.02 21.65 -2.17
N VAL A 211 4.75 21.92 -2.48
CA VAL A 211 3.77 20.88 -2.85
C VAL A 211 2.98 21.32 -4.06
N TRP A 212 2.67 20.38 -4.95
CA TRP A 212 1.81 20.62 -6.09
C TRP A 212 0.83 19.48 -6.30
N GLU A 213 -0.32 19.78 -6.89
CA GLU A 213 -1.26 18.75 -7.31
C GLU A 213 -0.67 17.92 -8.47
N PRO A 214 -0.93 16.60 -8.54
CA PRO A 214 -0.47 15.76 -9.66
C PRO A 214 -0.85 16.29 -11.05
N LYS A 215 -1.95 17.06 -11.15
CA LYS A 215 -2.38 17.75 -12.39
C LYS A 215 -1.36 18.79 -12.88
N TRP A 216 -0.54 19.35 -11.99
CA TRP A 216 0.50 20.30 -12.36
C TRP A 216 1.72 19.58 -12.96
N ALA A 217 2.26 18.55 -12.32
CA ALA A 217 3.36 17.78 -12.86
C ALA A 217 3.45 16.38 -12.24
N LEU A 218 3.62 15.36 -13.09
CA LEU A 218 3.90 13.98 -12.68
C LEU A 218 5.34 13.56 -12.94
N THR A 219 5.99 14.17 -13.94
CA THR A 219 7.36 13.84 -14.35
C THR A 219 8.28 15.04 -14.27
N PHE A 220 9.59 14.79 -14.19
CA PHE A 220 10.59 15.85 -14.27
C PHE A 220 10.49 16.65 -15.57
N ALA A 221 10.13 16.01 -16.69
CA ALA A 221 9.89 16.70 -17.95
C ALA A 221 8.74 17.73 -17.82
N ASN A 222 7.65 17.38 -17.13
CA ASN A 222 6.54 18.33 -16.89
C ASN A 222 6.96 19.50 -16.01
N VAL A 223 7.80 19.27 -14.99
CA VAL A 223 8.33 20.35 -14.14
C VAL A 223 9.23 21.26 -14.97
N LYS A 224 10.15 20.69 -15.75
CA LYS A 224 11.10 21.45 -16.58
C LYS A 224 10.39 22.30 -17.64
N GLU A 225 9.27 21.83 -18.18
CA GLU A 225 8.44 22.58 -19.12
C GLU A 225 7.72 23.76 -18.47
N LYS A 226 7.47 23.73 -17.15
CA LYS A 226 6.64 24.72 -16.44
C LYS A 226 7.43 25.70 -15.58
N VAL A 227 8.75 25.52 -15.47
CA VAL A 227 9.63 26.38 -14.66
C VAL A 227 10.67 27.04 -15.57
N HIS A 228 10.64 28.37 -15.61
CA HIS A 228 11.46 29.18 -16.50
C HIS A 228 12.11 30.35 -15.76
N GLY A 229 13.21 30.86 -16.33
CA GLY A 229 13.99 31.93 -15.73
C GLY A 229 14.71 31.49 -14.45
N HIS A 230 15.32 32.45 -13.76
CA HIS A 230 16.02 32.19 -12.51
C HIS A 230 15.03 32.25 -11.34
N CYS A 231 14.74 31.09 -10.73
CA CYS A 231 13.84 31.01 -9.58
C CYS A 231 14.63 30.72 -8.28
N SER A 232 14.22 31.33 -7.16
CA SER A 232 14.75 31.06 -5.83
C SER A 232 13.62 30.96 -4.80
N ILE A 233 13.70 29.99 -3.88
CA ILE A 233 12.73 29.78 -2.81
C ILE A 233 13.53 29.58 -1.52
N SER A 234 13.31 30.43 -0.52
CA SER A 234 14.02 30.37 0.75
C SER A 234 13.56 29.20 1.61
N GLN A 235 14.34 28.89 2.64
CA GLN A 235 14.06 27.79 3.55
C GLN A 235 12.82 27.98 4.42
N ARG A 236 12.44 29.23 4.71
CA ARG A 236 11.24 29.55 5.50
C ARG A 236 9.97 29.66 4.66
N SER A 237 10.12 29.65 3.34
CA SER A 237 9.02 29.82 2.40
C SER A 237 8.16 28.56 2.26
N THR A 238 6.95 28.75 1.73
CA THR A 238 6.03 27.66 1.39
C THR A 238 5.38 27.96 0.05
N LEU A 239 5.47 27.02 -0.89
CA LEU A 239 4.89 27.13 -2.22
C LEU A 239 3.86 26.01 -2.42
N VAL A 240 2.62 26.40 -2.71
CA VAL A 240 1.52 25.48 -3.03
C VAL A 240 1.06 25.76 -4.45
N ILE A 241 1.15 24.76 -5.33
CA ILE A 241 0.75 24.90 -6.74
C ILE A 241 -0.51 24.09 -7.00
N LYS A 242 -1.57 24.79 -7.39
CA LYS A 242 -2.87 24.20 -7.71
C LYS A 242 -3.28 24.59 -9.13
N GLY A 243 -3.58 23.57 -9.96
CA GLY A 243 -4.01 23.76 -11.35
C GLY A 243 -3.02 23.23 -12.40
N HIS A 244 -3.57 22.86 -13.55
CA HIS A 244 -2.82 22.23 -14.65
C HIS A 244 -1.93 23.22 -15.41
N ASN A 245 -2.42 24.44 -15.65
CA ASN A 245 -1.80 25.44 -16.55
C ASN A 245 -1.04 26.55 -15.79
N VAL A 246 -0.40 26.21 -14.67
CA VAL A 246 0.41 27.18 -13.91
C VAL A 246 1.86 27.09 -14.38
N ALA A 247 2.43 28.20 -14.85
CA ALA A 247 3.85 28.35 -15.15
C ALA A 247 4.52 29.21 -14.07
N ILE A 248 5.78 28.90 -13.75
CA ILE A 248 6.62 29.66 -12.84
C ILE A 248 7.68 30.37 -13.67
N GLU A 249 7.66 31.70 -13.69
CA GLU A 249 8.61 32.51 -14.44
C GLU A 249 9.36 33.44 -13.48
N ALA A 250 10.67 33.23 -13.34
CA ALA A 250 11.57 34.08 -12.56
C ALA A 250 11.09 34.40 -11.12
N LEU A 251 10.60 33.38 -10.41
CA LEU A 251 10.04 33.51 -9.06
C LEU A 251 11.13 33.63 -7.98
N THR A 252 11.06 34.68 -7.15
CA THR A 252 11.82 34.78 -5.89
C THR A 252 10.83 34.77 -4.72
N LEU A 253 10.93 33.78 -3.84
CA LEU A 253 10.08 33.61 -2.67
C LEU A 253 10.95 33.51 -1.42
N ASP A 254 10.78 34.43 -0.46
CA ASP A 254 11.64 34.56 0.73
C ASP A 254 10.89 34.48 2.06
#